data_AF-A0A091GK25-F1
#
_entry.id   AF-A0A091GK25-F1
#
_cell.length_a   1.000
_cell.length_b   1.000
_cell.length_c   1.000
_cell.angle_alpha   90.00
_cell.angle_beta   90.00
_cell.angle_gamma   90.00
#
_symmetry.space_group_name_H-M   'P 1'
#
loop_
_entity.id
_entity.type
_entity.pdbx_description
1 polymer ?
#
loop_
_entity_poly.entity_id
_entity_poly.type
_entity_poly.pdbx_seq_one_letter_code
_entity_poly.pdbx_strand_id
1 'polypeptide(L)'
;APGGPAPAEPGLDALPVELLVVVRALVGDLDALFAALGLREESFAVGTFSRVVAAELASYAPARNRRRTATNKASVVFVDRTLDLAGAVGHHGDNLAEKILSVLPKLPGHKTDVVVNMVELTALQATDETCGIIAPGCLAQPNDPAAKALWESFMNLKQKEAVMEARRHLVEAASRENLPIKMSMGRVTPEQLSSYIQLFRNNFKALENHCGLLQLVLATVQTLKHLQTSKWDNFLAFERLLLQTIGESEMPSVLNQLLPMIKSYNNRTKDDYTCEDFLILLVYMYSIVGEIKSGKELDAAEEGVKKALVKAICDEPEPSPMLQKIT
;
A
#
# COMPACT_ATOMS: atom_id res chain seq x y z
N ALA A 1 19.38 22.04 -38.60
CA ALA A 1 18.73 23.14 -37.86
C ALA A 1 18.03 22.55 -36.64
N PRO A 2 18.42 22.86 -35.40
CA PRO A 2 17.66 22.45 -34.22
C PRO A 2 16.67 23.56 -33.84
N GLY A 3 15.46 23.18 -33.45
CA GLY A 3 14.44 24.12 -32.94
C GLY A 3 13.16 24.21 -33.77
N GLY A 4 12.61 23.08 -34.20
CA GLY A 4 11.17 23.05 -34.45
C GLY A 4 10.42 23.27 -33.13
N PRO A 5 9.27 23.97 -33.13
CA PRO A 5 8.49 24.15 -31.91
C PRO A 5 8.15 22.79 -31.33
N ALA A 6 8.40 22.61 -30.02
CA ALA A 6 7.91 21.43 -29.31
C ALA A 6 6.40 21.31 -29.57
N PRO A 7 5.87 20.10 -29.79
CA PRO A 7 4.43 19.91 -29.95
C PRO A 7 3.72 20.58 -28.77
N ALA A 8 2.67 21.35 -29.06
CA ALA A 8 1.87 21.98 -28.03
C ALA A 8 1.41 20.90 -27.05
N GLU A 9 1.81 21.03 -25.79
CA GLU A 9 1.46 20.02 -24.81
C GLU A 9 -0.06 19.97 -24.63
N PRO A 10 -0.64 18.77 -24.52
CA PRO A 10 -2.09 18.61 -24.42
C PRO A 10 -2.60 19.37 -23.19
N GLY A 11 -3.43 20.39 -23.44
CA GLY A 11 -4.10 21.15 -22.39
C GLY A 11 -5.28 20.40 -21.79
N LEU A 12 -5.96 21.03 -20.83
CA LEU A 12 -7.14 20.46 -20.15
C LEU A 12 -8.18 19.92 -21.14
N ASP A 13 -8.44 20.64 -22.24
CA ASP A 13 -9.45 20.30 -23.25
C ASP A 13 -9.15 19.01 -24.04
N ALA A 14 -7.95 18.45 -23.91
CA ALA A 14 -7.61 17.15 -24.48
C ALA A 14 -8.12 15.97 -23.64
N LEU A 15 -8.60 16.22 -22.41
CA LEU A 15 -9.11 15.17 -21.52
C LEU A 15 -10.57 14.81 -21.84
N PRO A 16 -10.93 13.51 -21.73
CA PRO A 16 -12.33 13.08 -21.68
C PRO A 16 -13.15 13.85 -20.65
N VAL A 17 -14.43 14.07 -20.94
CA VAL A 17 -15.35 14.86 -20.10
C VAL A 17 -15.39 14.36 -18.65
N GLU A 18 -15.39 13.05 -18.44
CA GLU A 18 -15.39 12.46 -17.10
C GLU A 18 -14.14 12.85 -16.30
N LEU A 19 -12.96 12.85 -16.94
CA LEU A 19 -11.71 13.26 -16.31
C LEU A 19 -11.66 14.77 -16.06
N LEU A 20 -12.28 15.59 -16.91
CA LEU A 20 -12.43 17.03 -16.65
C LEU A 20 -13.17 17.31 -15.34
N VAL A 21 -14.26 16.57 -15.09
CA VAL A 21 -15.04 16.72 -13.85
C VAL A 21 -14.19 16.34 -12.64
N VAL A 22 -13.44 15.23 -12.74
CA VAL A 22 -12.56 14.77 -11.65
C VAL A 22 -11.43 15.77 -11.38
N VAL A 23 -10.79 16.32 -12.41
CA VAL A 23 -9.73 17.33 -12.25
C VAL A 23 -10.27 18.59 -11.59
N ARG A 24 -11.44 19.08 -12.00
CA ARG A 24 -12.06 20.28 -11.40
C ARG A 24 -12.46 20.05 -9.95
N ALA A 25 -12.98 18.86 -9.62
CA ALA A 25 -13.27 18.48 -8.24
C ALA A 25 -11.99 18.47 -7.39
N LEU A 26 -10.93 17.83 -7.89
CA LEU A 26 -9.62 17.80 -7.22
C LEU A 26 -9.07 19.21 -6.97
N VAL A 27 -9.15 20.12 -7.94
CA VAL A 27 -8.71 21.51 -7.78
C VAL A 27 -9.53 22.24 -6.70
N GLY A 28 -10.85 22.01 -6.65
CA GLY A 28 -11.71 22.54 -5.59
C GLY A 28 -11.32 22.00 -4.21
N ASP A 29 -11.07 20.70 -4.10
CA ASP A 29 -10.66 20.04 -2.85
C ASP A 29 -9.29 20.53 -2.37
N LEU A 30 -8.33 20.71 -3.29
CA LEU A 30 -7.02 21.29 -2.99
C LEU A 30 -7.15 22.74 -2.49
N ASP A 31 -7.99 23.56 -3.13
CA ASP A 31 -8.23 24.92 -2.67
C ASP A 31 -8.85 24.95 -1.27
N ALA A 32 -9.82 24.08 -0.99
CA ALA A 32 -10.44 23.94 0.32
C ALA A 32 -9.42 23.53 1.39
N LEU A 33 -8.54 22.57 1.08
CA LEU A 33 -7.44 22.17 1.96
C LEU A 33 -6.49 23.35 2.23
N PHE A 34 -6.07 24.06 1.19
CA PHE A 34 -5.16 25.20 1.34
C PHE A 34 -5.82 26.37 2.08
N ALA A 35 -7.14 26.56 1.94
CA ALA A 35 -7.91 27.52 2.73
C ALA A 35 -7.91 27.16 4.22
N ALA A 36 -8.18 25.89 4.55
CA ALA A 36 -8.18 25.40 5.93
C ALA A 36 -6.81 25.56 6.61
N LEU A 37 -5.72 25.45 5.84
CA LEU A 37 -4.35 25.63 6.31
C LEU A 37 -3.84 27.10 6.24
N GLY A 38 -4.65 28.02 5.69
CA GLY A 38 -4.28 29.43 5.51
C GLY A 38 -3.08 29.63 4.59
N LEU A 39 -2.91 28.74 3.59
CA LEU A 39 -1.73 28.69 2.73
C LEU A 39 -1.83 29.64 1.54
N ARG A 40 -0.69 30.17 1.15
CA ARG A 40 -0.34 30.76 -0.14
C ARG A 40 0.68 29.83 -0.78
N GLU A 41 0.19 29.00 -1.68
CA GLU A 41 0.96 28.00 -2.41
C GLU A 41 1.77 28.62 -3.55
N GLU A 42 2.97 28.09 -3.75
CA GLU A 42 3.75 28.17 -4.98
C GLU A 42 3.78 26.77 -5.61
N SER A 43 3.20 26.63 -6.80
CA SER A 43 3.00 25.34 -7.45
C SER A 43 4.15 24.99 -8.39
N PHE A 44 4.71 23.80 -8.20
CA PHE A 44 5.67 23.16 -9.08
C PHE A 44 5.05 21.87 -9.62
N ALA A 45 5.33 21.53 -10.88
CA ALA A 45 4.74 20.36 -11.50
C ALA A 45 5.80 19.56 -12.26
N VAL A 46 5.81 18.24 -12.05
CA VAL A 46 6.68 17.28 -12.72
C VAL A 46 5.78 16.22 -13.36
N GLY A 47 5.68 16.26 -14.69
CA GLY A 47 4.78 15.42 -15.46
C GLY A 47 3.70 16.22 -16.19
N THR A 48 3.09 15.61 -17.21
CA THR A 48 2.11 16.25 -18.07
C THR A 48 0.78 16.46 -17.34
N PHE A 49 0.28 15.47 -16.61
CA PHE A 49 -0.99 15.60 -15.90
C PHE A 49 -0.88 16.58 -14.73
N SER A 50 0.23 16.54 -14.00
CA SER A 50 0.56 17.48 -12.93
C SER A 50 0.58 18.93 -13.40
N ARG A 51 1.09 19.20 -14.61
CA ARG A 51 1.07 20.54 -15.20
C ARG A 51 -0.36 21.01 -15.51
N VAL A 52 -1.22 20.10 -15.97
CA VAL A 52 -2.65 20.39 -16.18
C VAL A 52 -3.32 20.76 -14.85
N VAL A 53 -3.15 19.95 -13.80
CA VAL A 53 -3.74 20.24 -12.48
C VAL A 53 -3.22 21.55 -11.89
N ALA A 54 -1.91 21.80 -11.99
CA ALA A 54 -1.31 23.05 -11.49
C ALA A 54 -1.81 24.28 -12.27
N ALA A 55 -1.96 24.19 -13.59
CA ALA A 55 -2.49 25.26 -14.42
C ALA A 55 -3.96 25.56 -14.07
N GLU A 56 -4.78 24.53 -13.86
CA GLU A 56 -6.17 24.69 -13.43
C GLU A 56 -6.27 25.34 -12.05
N LEU A 57 -5.45 24.91 -11.08
CA LEU A 57 -5.41 25.55 -9.76
C LEU A 57 -4.94 27.02 -9.85
N ALA A 58 -3.99 27.32 -10.74
CA ALA A 58 -3.51 28.68 -10.95
C ALA A 58 -4.59 29.61 -11.51
N SER A 59 -5.44 29.09 -12.42
CA SER A 59 -6.54 29.81 -13.05
C SER A 59 -7.82 29.85 -12.20
N TYR A 60 -7.97 28.92 -11.25
CA TYR A 60 -9.12 28.80 -10.36
C TYR A 60 -9.34 30.06 -9.51
N ALA A 61 -10.49 30.72 -9.69
CA ALA A 61 -10.77 32.01 -9.09
C ALA A 61 -10.75 32.02 -7.54
N PRO A 62 -11.33 31.03 -6.84
CA PRO A 62 -11.21 30.93 -5.38
C PRO A 62 -9.76 30.85 -4.89
N ALA A 63 -8.93 30.01 -5.52
CA ALA A 63 -7.50 29.89 -5.20
C ALA A 63 -6.74 31.20 -5.41
N ARG A 64 -7.04 31.93 -6.50
CA ARG A 64 -6.43 33.25 -6.76
C ARG A 64 -6.76 34.27 -5.67
N ASN A 65 -7.99 34.26 -5.16
CA ASN A 65 -8.41 35.16 -4.10
C ASN A 65 -7.76 34.78 -2.76
N ARG A 66 -7.77 33.49 -2.40
CA ARG A 66 -7.10 32.98 -1.20
C ARG A 66 -5.62 33.35 -1.15
N ARG A 67 -4.88 33.18 -2.26
CA ARG A 67 -3.45 33.51 -2.35
C ARG A 67 -3.12 34.98 -2.05
N ARG A 68 -4.09 35.91 -2.19
CA ARG A 68 -3.91 37.34 -1.86
C ARG A 68 -3.98 37.61 -0.37
N THR A 69 -4.77 36.84 0.37
CA THR A 69 -5.08 37.07 1.79
C THR A 69 -4.34 36.12 2.72
N ALA A 70 -3.92 34.96 2.23
CA ALA A 70 -3.22 33.95 3.01
C ALA A 70 -1.82 34.43 3.47
N THR A 71 -1.49 34.11 4.73
CA THR A 71 -0.26 34.56 5.39
C THR A 71 0.84 33.51 5.35
N ASN A 72 0.48 32.23 5.35
CA ASN A 72 1.44 31.13 5.40
C ASN A 72 1.90 30.79 3.99
N LYS A 73 3.20 30.76 3.72
CA LYS A 73 3.72 30.35 2.41
C LYS A 73 4.06 28.87 2.42
N ALA A 74 3.76 28.16 1.33
CA ALA A 74 4.17 26.78 1.13
C ALA A 74 4.48 26.53 -0.35
N SER A 75 5.43 25.63 -0.62
CA SER A 75 5.65 25.10 -1.96
C SER A 75 4.87 23.79 -2.10
N VAL A 76 4.14 23.63 -3.20
CA VAL A 76 3.36 22.43 -3.53
C VAL A 76 3.95 21.82 -4.78
N VAL A 77 4.37 20.56 -4.71
CA VAL A 77 4.93 19.83 -5.85
C VAL A 77 3.92 18.78 -6.32
N PHE A 78 3.41 18.95 -7.53
CA PHE A 78 2.59 17.96 -8.23
C PHE A 78 3.50 17.02 -9.01
N VAL A 79 3.37 15.71 -8.79
CA VAL A 79 4.21 14.70 -9.43
C VAL A 79 3.32 13.62 -10.05
N ASP A 80 3.51 13.33 -11.34
CA ASP A 80 2.80 12.25 -12.00
C ASP A 80 3.32 10.90 -11.50
N ARG A 81 2.42 10.03 -11.01
CA ARG A 81 2.80 8.67 -10.56
C ARG A 81 3.46 7.85 -11.67
N THR A 82 3.16 8.14 -12.94
CA THR A 82 3.76 7.48 -14.09
C THR A 82 5.27 7.72 -14.23
N LEU A 83 5.83 8.71 -13.52
CA LEU A 83 7.27 8.97 -13.49
C LEU A 83 8.03 8.01 -12.56
N ASP A 84 7.32 7.31 -11.68
CA ASP A 84 7.88 6.30 -10.81
C ASP A 84 6.84 5.19 -10.65
N LEU A 85 6.77 4.23 -11.56
CA LEU A 85 5.88 3.09 -11.36
C LEU A 85 6.53 2.05 -10.43
N ALA A 86 7.86 1.91 -10.48
CA ALA A 86 8.62 0.97 -9.65
C ALA A 86 8.37 1.16 -8.15
N GLY A 87 8.37 2.40 -7.66
CA GLY A 87 8.10 2.69 -6.25
C GLY A 87 6.66 2.41 -5.81
N ALA A 88 5.70 2.30 -6.74
CA ALA A 88 4.31 1.99 -6.43
C ALA A 88 4.01 0.49 -6.39
N VAL A 89 4.80 -0.32 -7.11
CA VAL A 89 4.59 -1.77 -7.24
C VAL A 89 5.69 -2.62 -6.59
N GLY A 90 6.79 -1.99 -6.15
CA GLY A 90 7.89 -2.68 -5.50
C GLY A 90 7.59 -3.11 -4.07
N HIS A 91 8.26 -4.16 -3.61
CA HIS A 91 8.06 -4.76 -2.29
C HIS A 91 9.15 -4.37 -1.28
N HIS A 92 9.87 -3.26 -1.55
CA HIS A 92 11.02 -2.78 -0.76
C HIS A 92 10.64 -2.19 0.60
N GLY A 93 9.34 -1.93 0.81
CA GLY A 93 8.79 -1.51 2.08
C GLY A 93 9.11 -2.46 3.22
N ASP A 94 9.86 -1.97 4.22
CA ASP A 94 10.26 -2.77 5.38
C ASP A 94 9.65 -2.30 6.71
N ASN A 95 8.77 -1.29 6.66
CA ASN A 95 8.01 -0.83 7.81
C ASN A 95 6.76 -1.71 8.05
N LEU A 96 6.29 -1.75 9.30
CA LEU A 96 5.18 -2.62 9.68
C LEU A 96 3.82 -2.09 9.19
N ALA A 97 3.65 -0.77 9.13
CA ALA A 97 2.40 -0.15 8.69
C ALA A 97 2.06 -0.54 7.24
N GLU A 98 3.04 -0.54 6.35
CA GLU A 98 2.89 -0.96 4.97
C GLU A 98 2.48 -2.43 4.86
N LYS A 99 3.13 -3.33 5.60
CA LYS A 99 2.73 -4.74 5.64
C LYS A 99 1.29 -4.92 6.13
N ILE A 100 0.89 -4.19 7.17
CA ILE A 100 -0.48 -4.21 7.69
C ILE A 100 -1.46 -3.74 6.59
N LEU A 101 -1.21 -2.59 5.97
CA LEU A 101 -2.10 -1.98 4.99
C LEU A 101 -2.21 -2.75 3.67
N SER A 102 -1.18 -3.52 3.33
CA SER A 102 -1.11 -4.37 2.13
C SER A 102 -1.73 -5.74 2.34
N VAL A 103 -1.74 -6.26 3.57
CA VAL A 103 -2.17 -7.63 3.87
C VAL A 103 -3.59 -7.70 4.42
N LEU A 104 -3.96 -6.77 5.30
CA LEU A 104 -5.28 -6.80 5.93
C LEU A 104 -6.36 -6.22 4.99
N PRO A 105 -7.59 -6.76 5.02
CA PRO A 105 -8.66 -6.31 4.15
C PRO A 105 -9.11 -4.90 4.49
N LYS A 106 -9.59 -4.13 3.50
CA LYS A 106 -10.04 -2.75 3.70
C LYS A 106 -11.25 -2.69 4.64
N LEU A 107 -11.25 -1.71 5.54
CA LEU A 107 -12.40 -1.42 6.39
C LEU A 107 -13.57 -0.92 5.52
N PRO A 108 -14.76 -1.54 5.59
CA PRO A 108 -15.89 -1.15 4.73
C PRO A 108 -16.21 0.34 4.82
N GLY A 109 -16.31 1.00 3.66
CA GLY A 109 -16.55 2.45 3.58
C GLY A 109 -15.28 3.32 3.71
N HIS A 110 -14.13 2.73 4.01
CA HIS A 110 -12.85 3.43 4.13
C HIS A 110 -11.89 3.04 3.01
N LYS A 111 -10.98 3.97 2.66
CA LYS A 111 -9.95 3.76 1.62
C LYS A 111 -8.55 3.54 2.18
N THR A 112 -8.28 4.10 3.37
CA THR A 112 -6.94 4.17 3.97
C THR A 112 -6.80 3.34 5.23
N ASP A 113 -7.86 2.66 5.67
CA ASP A 113 -7.88 1.85 6.88
C ASP A 113 -8.23 0.40 6.54
N VAL A 114 -7.93 -0.50 7.48
CA VAL A 114 -8.12 -1.95 7.34
C VAL A 114 -8.94 -2.50 8.49
N VAL A 115 -9.59 -3.63 8.24
CA VAL A 115 -10.28 -4.39 9.27
C VAL A 115 -9.25 -5.04 10.18
N VAL A 116 -9.37 -4.77 11.46
CA VAL A 116 -8.71 -5.55 12.51
C VAL A 116 -9.72 -6.54 13.08
N ASN A 117 -9.44 -7.84 12.98
CA ASN A 117 -10.31 -8.85 13.60
C ASN A 117 -10.19 -8.77 15.13
N MET A 118 -11.31 -8.49 15.81
CA MET A 118 -11.35 -8.27 17.26
C MET A 118 -11.66 -9.54 18.07
N VAL A 119 -11.85 -10.69 17.41
CA VAL A 119 -12.33 -11.93 18.08
C VAL A 119 -11.48 -12.35 19.27
N GLU A 120 -10.16 -12.17 19.21
CA GLU A 120 -9.24 -12.55 20.29
C GLU A 120 -9.48 -11.78 21.61
N LEU A 121 -10.15 -10.62 21.55
CA LEU A 121 -10.54 -9.83 22.72
C LEU A 121 -11.94 -10.16 23.24
N THR A 122 -12.68 -11.04 22.58
CA THR A 122 -14.07 -11.39 22.92
C THR A 122 -14.16 -12.80 23.48
N ALA A 123 -15.21 -13.13 24.25
CA ALA A 123 -15.48 -14.49 24.70
C ALA A 123 -15.87 -15.48 23.58
N LEU A 124 -16.07 -15.00 22.34
CA LEU A 124 -16.53 -15.80 21.22
C LEU A 124 -15.42 -16.71 20.67
N GLN A 125 -15.82 -17.80 20.03
CA GLN A 125 -14.92 -18.68 19.28
C GLN A 125 -14.86 -18.22 17.82
N ALA A 126 -13.69 -18.32 17.21
CA ALA A 126 -13.51 -17.98 15.80
C ALA A 126 -14.15 -19.05 14.90
N THR A 127 -15.37 -18.78 14.44
CA THR A 127 -16.00 -19.50 13.33
C THR A 127 -16.39 -18.49 12.24
N ASP A 128 -16.44 -18.91 10.98
CA ASP A 128 -16.82 -18.04 9.84
C ASP A 128 -18.17 -17.34 10.07
N GLU A 129 -19.08 -17.97 10.83
CA GLU A 129 -20.39 -17.43 11.21
C GLU A 129 -20.31 -16.25 12.20
N THR A 130 -19.26 -16.16 13.02
CA THR A 130 -19.10 -15.06 14.01
C THR A 130 -18.52 -13.77 13.42
N CYS A 131 -18.03 -13.82 12.17
CA CYS A 131 -17.36 -12.71 11.50
C CYS A 131 -18.29 -11.50 11.28
N GLY A 132 -19.61 -11.72 11.25
CA GLY A 132 -20.62 -10.65 11.15
C GLY A 132 -21.20 -10.15 12.49
N ILE A 133 -20.85 -10.79 13.62
CA ILE A 133 -21.39 -10.45 14.95
C ILE A 133 -20.48 -9.43 15.66
N ILE A 134 -19.17 -9.51 15.42
CA ILE A 134 -18.17 -8.67 16.08
C ILE A 134 -17.87 -7.46 15.21
N ALA A 135 -17.99 -6.26 15.78
CA ALA A 135 -17.59 -5.05 15.10
C ALA A 135 -16.08 -5.08 14.80
N PRO A 136 -15.65 -4.77 13.56
CA PRO A 136 -14.24 -4.72 13.23
C PRO A 136 -13.54 -3.57 13.96
N GLY A 137 -12.27 -3.79 14.30
CA GLY A 137 -11.37 -2.72 14.72
C GLY A 137 -10.76 -1.98 13.53
N CYS A 138 -10.00 -0.94 13.82
CA CYS A 138 -9.35 -0.06 12.86
C CYS A 138 -7.98 0.44 13.37
N LEU A 139 -7.17 0.98 12.47
CA LEU A 139 -5.84 1.52 12.79
C LEU A 139 -5.90 2.98 13.27
N ALA A 140 -6.90 3.74 12.82
CA ALA A 140 -7.02 5.15 13.17
C ALA A 140 -7.45 5.34 14.63
N GLN A 141 -6.51 5.73 15.48
CA GLN A 141 -6.71 5.94 16.93
C GLN A 141 -6.35 7.38 17.36
N PRO A 142 -7.04 8.43 16.85
CA PRO A 142 -6.61 9.82 17.02
C PRO A 142 -6.66 10.33 18.47
N ASN A 143 -7.50 9.72 19.32
CA ASN A 143 -7.72 10.14 20.69
C ASN A 143 -6.90 9.34 21.72
N ASP A 144 -6.11 8.37 21.28
CA ASP A 144 -5.25 7.55 22.13
C ASP A 144 -3.77 7.89 21.86
N PRO A 145 -3.10 8.66 22.74
CA PRO A 145 -1.70 9.04 22.55
C PRO A 145 -0.75 7.84 22.47
N ALA A 146 -1.03 6.75 23.18
CA ALA A 146 -0.18 5.56 23.18
C ALA A 146 -0.33 4.79 21.86
N ALA A 147 -1.56 4.68 21.34
CA ALA A 147 -1.81 4.10 20.02
C ALA A 147 -1.20 4.97 18.91
N LYS A 148 -1.30 6.30 19.01
CA LYS A 148 -0.69 7.22 18.05
C LYS A 148 0.83 7.06 17.98
N ALA A 149 1.51 7.04 19.13
CA ALA A 149 2.95 6.83 19.18
C ALA A 149 3.36 5.45 18.64
N LEU A 150 2.56 4.41 18.90
CA LEU A 150 2.80 3.09 18.33
C LEU A 150 2.63 3.08 16.80
N TRP A 151 1.58 3.73 16.29
CA TRP A 151 1.33 3.84 14.86
C TRP A 151 2.45 4.61 14.14
N GLU A 152 2.94 5.70 14.74
CA GLU A 152 4.13 6.41 14.26
C GLU A 152 5.37 5.49 14.23
N SER A 153 5.52 4.63 15.23
CA SER A 153 6.61 3.64 15.25
C SER A 153 6.45 2.60 14.13
N PHE A 154 5.23 2.18 13.81
CA PHE A 154 4.97 1.25 12.71
C PHE A 154 5.29 1.82 11.33
N MET A 155 5.15 3.14 11.17
CA MET A 155 5.47 3.85 9.92
C MET A 155 6.98 4.10 9.76
N ASN A 156 7.70 4.35 10.85
CA ASN A 156 9.08 4.85 10.80
C ASN A 156 10.14 3.79 11.11
N LEU A 157 9.79 2.70 11.81
CA LEU A 157 10.73 1.64 12.18
C LEU A 157 10.62 0.43 11.26
N LYS A 158 11.72 -0.30 11.14
CA LYS A 158 11.73 -1.60 10.47
C LYS A 158 10.83 -2.58 11.20
N GLN A 159 10.25 -3.54 10.49
CA GLN A 159 9.30 -4.52 11.03
C GLN A 159 9.74 -5.12 12.37
N LYS A 160 11.00 -5.57 12.50
CA LYS A 160 11.50 -6.19 13.73
C LYS A 160 11.46 -5.24 14.94
N GLU A 161 11.84 -3.98 14.73
CA GLU A 161 11.86 -2.94 15.77
C GLU A 161 10.44 -2.48 16.11
N ALA A 162 9.59 -2.28 15.09
CA ALA A 162 8.18 -1.97 15.27
C ALA A 162 7.44 -3.05 16.08
N VAL A 163 7.71 -4.34 15.84
CA VAL A 163 7.14 -5.45 16.60
C VAL A 163 7.65 -5.45 18.06
N MET A 164 8.90 -5.06 18.30
CA MET A 164 9.41 -4.87 19.67
C MET A 164 8.69 -3.72 20.37
N GLU A 165 8.38 -2.65 19.66
CA GLU A 165 7.64 -1.51 20.18
C GLU A 165 6.19 -1.85 20.51
N ALA A 166 5.53 -2.64 19.66
CA ALA A 166 4.20 -3.21 19.93
C ALA A 166 4.20 -3.99 21.24
N ARG A 167 5.22 -4.83 21.46
CA ARG A 167 5.38 -5.57 22.71
C ARG A 167 5.61 -4.62 23.90
N ARG A 168 6.47 -3.61 23.76
CA ARG A 168 6.79 -2.65 24.83
C ARG A 168 5.51 -1.94 25.30
N HIS A 169 4.76 -1.35 24.37
CA HIS A 169 3.52 -0.66 24.70
C HIS A 169 2.48 -1.60 25.33
N LEU A 170 2.32 -2.81 24.79
CA LEU A 170 1.38 -3.80 25.34
C LEU A 170 1.75 -4.21 26.76
N VAL A 171 3.04 -4.39 27.02
CA VAL A 171 3.57 -4.70 28.35
C VAL A 171 3.31 -3.56 29.33
N GLU A 172 3.52 -2.31 28.92
CA GLU A 172 3.25 -1.14 29.76
C GLU A 172 1.77 -0.99 30.08
N ALA A 173 0.88 -1.20 29.10
CA ALA A 173 -0.56 -1.20 29.31
C ALA A 173 -0.98 -2.30 30.29
N ALA A 174 -0.48 -3.53 30.10
CA ALA A 174 -0.79 -4.65 30.99
C ALA A 174 -0.30 -4.38 32.43
N SER A 175 0.87 -3.74 32.58
CA SER A 175 1.43 -3.38 33.87
C SER A 175 0.59 -2.31 34.58
N ARG A 176 0.11 -1.28 33.85
CA ARG A 176 -0.77 -0.24 34.40
C ARG A 176 -2.10 -0.79 34.92
N GLU A 177 -2.60 -1.85 34.27
CA GLU A 177 -3.84 -2.52 34.64
C GLU A 177 -3.62 -3.68 35.64
N ASN A 178 -2.40 -3.86 36.16
CA ASN A 178 -2.01 -4.92 37.09
C ASN A 178 -2.32 -6.35 36.57
N LEU A 179 -2.20 -6.57 35.26
CA LEU A 179 -2.42 -7.87 34.63
C LEU A 179 -1.19 -8.79 34.82
N PRO A 180 -1.38 -10.12 34.93
CA PRO A 180 -0.31 -11.08 35.24
C PRO A 180 0.57 -11.36 34.01
N ILE A 181 1.37 -10.38 33.59
CA ILE A 181 2.25 -10.51 32.43
C ILE A 181 3.58 -11.19 32.80
N LYS A 182 3.92 -12.25 32.05
CA LYS A 182 5.21 -12.93 32.18
C LYS A 182 6.16 -12.42 31.10
N MET A 183 7.20 -11.72 31.52
CA MET A 183 8.25 -11.25 30.61
C MET A 183 9.08 -12.44 30.12
N SER A 184 9.23 -12.58 28.80
CA SER A 184 10.21 -13.50 28.22
C SER A 184 11.30 -12.73 27.47
N MET A 185 12.57 -13.08 27.67
CA MET A 185 13.66 -12.48 26.91
C MET A 185 13.75 -13.15 25.54
N GLY A 186 13.95 -12.38 24.47
CA GLY A 186 14.19 -12.92 23.12
C GLY A 186 13.33 -12.31 22.01
N ARG A 187 13.31 -13.01 20.86
CA ARG A 187 12.55 -12.62 19.66
C ARG A 187 11.06 -12.57 19.98
N VAL A 188 10.41 -11.48 19.58
CA VAL A 188 8.96 -11.32 19.72
C VAL A 188 8.26 -12.12 18.62
N THR A 189 7.33 -12.98 19.00
CA THR A 189 6.51 -13.80 18.08
C THR A 189 5.05 -13.34 18.12
N PRO A 190 4.26 -13.59 17.05
CA PRO A 190 2.83 -13.27 17.07
C PRO A 190 2.06 -14.03 18.16
N GLU A 191 2.46 -15.26 18.50
CA GLU A 191 1.86 -16.04 19.60
C GLU A 191 2.11 -15.37 20.95
N GLN A 192 3.31 -14.81 21.16
CA GLN A 192 3.61 -14.06 22.37
C GLN A 192 2.71 -12.84 22.50
N LEU A 193 2.60 -12.02 21.45
CA LEU A 193 1.72 -10.85 21.47
C LEU A 193 0.25 -11.24 21.71
N SER A 194 -0.21 -12.31 21.06
CA SER A 194 -1.56 -12.87 21.28
C SER A 194 -1.79 -13.23 22.76
N SER A 195 -0.81 -13.89 23.39
CA SER A 195 -0.92 -14.29 24.81
C SER A 195 -1.04 -13.10 25.76
N TYR A 196 -0.40 -11.96 25.44
CA TYR A 196 -0.48 -10.75 26.25
C TYR A 196 -1.80 -10.00 26.00
N ILE A 197 -2.27 -9.95 24.75
CA ILE A 197 -3.57 -9.38 24.39
C ILE A 197 -4.71 -10.12 25.13
N GLN A 198 -4.65 -11.44 25.22
CA GLN A 198 -5.66 -12.25 25.88
C GLN A 198 -5.83 -11.95 27.38
N LEU A 199 -4.84 -11.34 28.04
CA LEU A 199 -4.95 -10.90 29.43
C LEU A 199 -6.03 -9.82 29.63
N PHE A 200 -6.36 -9.07 28.57
CA PHE A 200 -7.35 -7.99 28.62
C PHE A 200 -8.79 -8.50 28.40
N ARG A 201 -8.98 -9.69 27.82
CA ARG A 201 -10.28 -10.22 27.33
C ARG A 201 -11.46 -10.10 28.30
N ASN A 202 -11.23 -10.26 29.60
CA ASN A 202 -12.27 -10.23 30.63
C ASN A 202 -12.23 -8.97 31.51
N ASN A 203 -11.33 -8.03 31.23
CA ASN A 203 -11.21 -6.77 31.95
C ASN A 203 -11.72 -5.62 31.08
N PHE A 204 -13.04 -5.39 31.09
CA PHE A 204 -13.69 -4.38 30.26
C PHE A 204 -13.13 -2.98 30.44
N LYS A 205 -12.73 -2.62 31.67
CA LYS A 205 -12.10 -1.33 31.95
C LYS A 205 -10.75 -1.21 31.24
N ALA A 206 -9.91 -2.24 31.35
CA ALA A 206 -8.62 -2.26 30.65
C ALA A 206 -8.77 -2.28 29.12
N LEU A 207 -9.80 -2.99 28.61
CA LEU A 207 -10.14 -2.98 27.18
C LEU A 207 -10.52 -1.58 26.72
N GLU A 208 -11.40 -0.90 27.44
CA GLU A 208 -11.83 0.47 27.11
C GLU A 208 -10.65 1.45 27.13
N ASN A 209 -9.82 1.39 28.19
CA ASN A 209 -8.67 2.27 28.38
C ASN A 209 -7.56 2.09 27.32
N HIS A 210 -7.44 0.88 26.74
CA HIS A 210 -6.34 0.52 25.85
C HIS A 210 -6.82 -0.02 24.49
N CYS A 211 -8.08 0.27 24.12
CA CYS A 211 -8.71 -0.32 22.93
C CYS A 211 -7.92 -0.01 21.65
N GLY A 212 -7.48 1.24 21.49
CA GLY A 212 -6.73 1.65 20.30
C GLY A 212 -5.38 0.96 20.19
N LEU A 213 -4.65 0.90 21.30
CA LEU A 213 -3.40 0.14 21.37
C LEU A 213 -3.61 -1.34 21.02
N LEU A 214 -4.60 -1.99 21.62
CA LEU A 214 -4.88 -3.41 21.41
C LEU A 214 -5.24 -3.70 19.95
N GLN A 215 -5.97 -2.81 19.28
CA GLN A 215 -6.28 -2.92 17.85
C GLN A 215 -5.01 -2.91 16.99
N LEU A 216 -4.06 -2.01 17.26
CA LEU A 216 -2.79 -1.97 16.52
C LEU A 216 -1.94 -3.23 16.74
N VAL A 217 -1.91 -3.76 17.96
CA VAL A 217 -1.17 -4.99 18.24
C VAL A 217 -1.87 -6.22 17.64
N LEU A 218 -3.20 -6.26 17.63
CA LEU A 218 -3.96 -7.29 16.91
C LEU A 218 -3.69 -7.25 15.40
N ALA A 219 -3.67 -6.06 14.80
CA ALA A 219 -3.34 -5.90 13.39
C ALA A 219 -1.93 -6.45 13.08
N THR A 220 -0.98 -6.19 13.99
CA THR A 220 0.38 -6.76 13.92
C THR A 220 0.35 -8.28 13.96
N VAL A 221 -0.35 -8.88 14.93
CA VAL A 221 -0.47 -10.34 15.07
C VAL A 221 -1.07 -10.97 13.81
N GLN A 222 -2.17 -10.40 13.30
CA GLN A 222 -2.85 -10.90 12.11
C GLN A 222 -1.96 -10.83 10.88
N THR A 223 -1.26 -9.72 10.68
CA THR A 223 -0.31 -9.52 9.57
C THR A 223 0.82 -10.54 9.64
N LEU A 224 1.44 -10.75 10.81
CA LEU A 224 2.53 -11.70 10.98
C LEU A 224 2.11 -13.16 10.77
N LYS A 225 0.85 -13.50 11.03
CA LYS A 225 0.29 -14.85 10.82
C LYS A 225 -0.24 -15.08 9.39
N HIS A 226 -0.34 -14.02 8.57
CA HIS A 226 -0.97 -14.12 7.26
C HIS A 226 -0.06 -14.81 6.22
N LEU A 227 -0.65 -15.64 5.36
CA LEU A 227 0.06 -16.37 4.30
C LEU A 227 0.75 -15.45 3.29
N GLN A 228 0.19 -14.27 3.03
CA GLN A 228 0.76 -13.28 2.10
C GLN A 228 2.14 -12.76 2.56
N THR A 229 2.47 -12.86 3.84
CA THR A 229 3.75 -12.37 4.37
C THR A 229 4.94 -13.14 3.78
N SER A 230 4.82 -14.46 3.57
CA SER A 230 5.87 -15.25 2.90
C SER A 230 5.97 -14.92 1.41
N LYS A 231 4.84 -14.65 0.74
CA LYS A 231 4.82 -14.20 -0.67
C LYS A 231 5.54 -12.87 -0.83
N TRP A 232 5.33 -11.93 0.09
CA TRP A 232 6.03 -10.64 0.11
C TRP A 232 7.55 -10.81 0.18
N ASP A 233 8.03 -11.66 1.10
CA ASP A 233 9.46 -11.93 1.23
C ASP A 233 10.05 -12.57 -0.04
N ASN A 234 9.28 -13.44 -0.72
CA ASN A 234 9.66 -14.01 -2.00
C ASN A 234 9.70 -12.97 -3.13
N PHE A 235 8.72 -12.06 -3.22
CA PHE A 235 8.76 -10.95 -4.18
C PHE A 235 9.97 -10.07 -3.95
N LEU A 236 10.24 -9.67 -2.71
CA LEU A 236 11.40 -8.86 -2.38
C LEU A 236 12.72 -9.56 -2.75
N ALA A 237 12.82 -10.88 -2.53
CA ALA A 237 13.98 -11.67 -2.94
C ALA A 237 14.13 -11.70 -4.46
N PHE A 238 13.03 -11.89 -5.19
CA PHE A 238 13.01 -11.85 -6.66
C PHE A 238 13.41 -10.46 -7.18
N GLU A 239 12.83 -9.38 -6.65
CA GLU A 239 13.17 -8.00 -7.01
C GLU A 239 14.64 -7.65 -6.76
N ARG A 240 15.24 -8.16 -5.68
CA ARG A 240 16.68 -8.01 -5.42
C ARG A 240 17.53 -8.77 -6.43
N LEU A 241 17.14 -10.00 -6.77
CA LEU A 241 17.79 -10.78 -7.81
C LEU A 241 17.68 -10.08 -9.16
N LEU A 242 16.51 -9.52 -9.49
CA LEU A 242 16.29 -8.71 -10.68
C LEU A 242 17.26 -7.54 -10.75
N LEU A 243 17.35 -6.76 -9.67
CA LEU A 243 18.25 -5.59 -9.62
C LEU A 243 19.73 -5.97 -9.80
N GLN A 244 20.15 -7.11 -9.26
CA GLN A 244 21.50 -7.64 -9.49
C GLN A 244 21.69 -8.09 -10.95
N THR A 245 20.66 -8.74 -11.50
CA THR A 245 20.68 -9.34 -12.84
C THR A 245 20.59 -8.30 -13.93
N ILE A 246 19.85 -7.20 -13.77
CA ILE A 246 19.72 -6.13 -14.80
C ILE A 246 21.07 -5.44 -15.07
N GLY A 247 21.99 -5.43 -14.10
CA GLY A 247 23.36 -4.94 -14.31
C GLY A 247 24.26 -5.89 -15.09
N GLU A 248 23.92 -7.19 -15.16
CA GLU A 248 24.79 -8.27 -15.66
C GLU A 248 24.19 -9.08 -16.83
N SER A 249 22.87 -9.14 -16.96
CA SER A 249 22.10 -9.94 -17.93
C SER A 249 21.00 -9.11 -18.59
N GLU A 250 20.70 -9.45 -19.84
CA GLU A 250 19.65 -8.80 -20.62
C GLU A 250 18.24 -9.27 -20.20
N MET A 251 17.24 -8.39 -20.31
CA MET A 251 15.81 -8.66 -20.02
C MET A 251 15.25 -10.02 -20.48
N PRO A 252 15.63 -10.58 -21.65
CA PRO A 252 15.15 -11.89 -22.08
C PRO A 252 15.45 -13.02 -21.08
N SER A 253 16.61 -13.00 -20.41
CA SER A 253 16.99 -14.04 -19.45
C SER A 253 16.05 -14.06 -18.24
N VAL A 254 15.68 -12.87 -17.77
CA VAL A 254 14.77 -12.67 -16.65
C VAL A 254 13.35 -13.14 -17.00
N LEU A 255 12.84 -12.77 -18.16
CA LEU A 255 11.51 -13.21 -18.62
C LEU A 255 11.45 -14.74 -18.75
N ASN A 256 12.53 -15.36 -19.22
CA ASN A 256 12.64 -16.82 -19.31
C ASN A 256 12.68 -17.50 -17.93
N GLN A 257 13.19 -16.83 -16.88
CA GLN A 257 13.10 -17.32 -15.50
C GLN A 257 11.69 -17.18 -14.92
N LEU A 258 10.96 -16.12 -15.31
CA LEU A 258 9.57 -15.90 -14.88
C LEU A 258 8.59 -16.89 -15.50
N LEU A 259 8.79 -17.23 -16.78
CA LEU A 259 7.92 -18.09 -17.57
C LEU A 259 7.47 -19.41 -16.87
N PRO A 260 8.37 -20.24 -16.30
CA PRO A 260 7.97 -21.48 -15.63
C PRO A 260 7.19 -21.27 -14.32
N MET A 261 7.19 -20.05 -13.76
CA MET A 261 6.46 -19.72 -12.55
C MET A 261 4.97 -19.46 -12.84
N ILE A 262 4.64 -19.11 -14.09
CA ILE A 262 3.27 -18.80 -14.52
C ILE A 262 2.50 -20.12 -14.71
N LYS A 263 1.66 -20.45 -13.73
CA LYS A 263 0.85 -21.68 -13.70
C LYS A 263 -0.62 -21.37 -13.94
N SER A 264 -1.29 -22.25 -14.69
CA SER A 264 -2.76 -22.25 -14.81
C SER A 264 -3.43 -22.50 -13.45
N TYR A 265 -4.67 -22.02 -13.28
CA TYR A 265 -5.46 -22.17 -12.05
C TYR A 265 -5.42 -23.59 -11.47
N ASN A 266 -5.68 -24.60 -12.28
CA ASN A 266 -5.75 -25.99 -11.83
C ASN A 266 -4.42 -26.57 -11.32
N ASN A 267 -3.30 -25.92 -11.65
CA ASN A 267 -1.95 -26.35 -11.27
C ASN A 267 -1.35 -25.48 -10.16
N ARG A 268 -2.07 -24.46 -9.66
CA ARG A 268 -1.60 -23.57 -8.60
C ARG A 268 -1.93 -24.14 -7.22
N THR A 269 -0.97 -24.00 -6.31
CA THR A 269 -1.12 -24.19 -4.88
C THR A 269 -1.36 -22.84 -4.20
N LYS A 270 -1.67 -22.84 -2.90
CA LYS A 270 -1.89 -21.60 -2.13
C LYS A 270 -0.64 -20.69 -2.10
N ASP A 271 0.54 -21.28 -2.23
CA ASP A 271 1.81 -20.58 -2.19
C ASP A 271 2.24 -20.03 -3.57
N ASP A 272 1.58 -20.46 -4.64
CA ASP A 272 1.86 -19.96 -5.99
C ASP A 272 1.31 -18.54 -6.21
N TYR A 273 1.87 -17.87 -7.22
CA TYR A 273 1.52 -16.51 -7.61
C TYR A 273 0.24 -16.47 -8.45
N THR A 274 -0.50 -15.38 -8.30
CA THR A 274 -1.68 -15.06 -9.09
C THR A 274 -1.31 -14.37 -10.41
N CYS A 275 -2.27 -14.24 -11.33
CA CYS A 275 -2.05 -13.46 -12.55
C CYS A 275 -1.76 -11.97 -12.23
N GLU A 276 -2.39 -11.40 -11.20
CA GLU A 276 -2.16 -10.03 -10.76
C GLU A 276 -0.74 -9.83 -10.23
N ASP A 277 -0.25 -10.78 -9.43
CA ASP A 277 1.11 -10.79 -8.92
C ASP A 277 2.16 -10.70 -10.06
N PHE A 278 1.94 -11.44 -11.14
CA PHE A 278 2.82 -11.37 -12.32
C PHE A 278 2.70 -10.05 -13.06
N LEU A 279 1.50 -9.45 -13.15
CA LEU A 279 1.33 -8.13 -13.75
C LEU A 279 2.06 -7.06 -12.95
N ILE A 280 2.00 -7.10 -11.61
CA ILE A 280 2.74 -6.21 -10.71
C ILE A 280 4.24 -6.37 -10.92
N LEU A 281 4.75 -7.61 -10.94
CA LEU A 281 6.16 -7.89 -11.21
C LEU A 281 6.62 -7.39 -12.57
N LEU A 282 5.82 -7.58 -13.62
CA LEU A 282 6.16 -7.08 -14.95
C LEU A 282 6.20 -5.55 -14.96
N VAL A 283 5.22 -4.87 -14.36
CA VAL A 283 5.27 -3.41 -14.22
C VAL A 283 6.56 -2.99 -13.50
N TYR A 284 6.92 -3.64 -12.40
CA TYR A 284 8.15 -3.35 -11.66
C TYR A 284 9.40 -3.52 -12.54
N MET A 285 9.52 -4.67 -13.21
CA MET A 285 10.66 -5.00 -14.09
C MET A 285 10.86 -3.96 -15.19
N TYR A 286 9.82 -3.68 -15.97
CA TYR A 286 9.91 -2.74 -17.08
C TYR A 286 10.10 -1.30 -16.61
N SER A 287 9.63 -0.95 -15.41
CA SER A 287 9.82 0.39 -14.83
C SER A 287 11.26 0.66 -14.42
N ILE A 288 12.01 -0.37 -14.00
CA ILE A 288 13.39 -0.21 -13.53
C ILE A 288 14.40 -0.27 -14.67
N VAL A 289 14.14 -1.09 -15.68
CA VAL A 289 15.10 -1.29 -16.78
C VAL A 289 15.19 -0.04 -17.66
N GLY A 290 14.11 0.75 -17.76
CA GLY A 290 14.09 1.98 -18.53
C GLY A 290 14.14 1.69 -20.04
N GLU A 291 15.21 2.10 -20.71
CA GLU A 291 15.36 1.89 -22.16
C GLU A 291 15.75 0.44 -22.48
N ILE A 292 14.78 -0.33 -22.96
CA ILE A 292 14.99 -1.71 -23.40
C ILE A 292 15.35 -1.72 -24.88
N LYS A 293 16.49 -2.32 -25.23
CA LYS A 293 16.87 -2.55 -26.62
C LYS A 293 15.99 -3.64 -27.23
N SER A 294 15.22 -3.29 -28.24
CA SER A 294 14.44 -4.26 -29.01
C SER A 294 15.34 -5.27 -29.71
N GLY A 295 14.93 -6.53 -29.74
CA GLY A 295 15.68 -7.60 -30.36
C GLY A 295 14.88 -8.89 -30.41
N LYS A 296 15.21 -9.78 -31.35
CA LYS A 296 14.45 -11.02 -31.59
C LYS A 296 14.34 -11.91 -30.36
N GLU A 297 15.36 -11.93 -29.51
CA GLU A 297 15.36 -12.73 -28.28
C GLU A 297 14.41 -12.17 -27.23
N LEU A 298 14.31 -10.84 -27.13
CA LEU A 298 13.34 -10.17 -26.28
C LEU A 298 11.92 -10.42 -26.79
N ASP A 299 11.67 -10.21 -28.08
CA ASP A 299 10.36 -10.43 -28.68
C ASP A 299 9.87 -11.87 -28.44
N ALA A 300 10.77 -12.86 -28.56
CA ALA A 300 10.45 -14.26 -28.29
C ALA A 300 10.13 -14.53 -26.81
N ALA A 301 10.90 -13.94 -25.88
CA ALA A 301 10.70 -14.10 -24.44
C ALA A 301 9.38 -13.42 -23.99
N GLU A 302 9.11 -12.20 -24.47
CA GLU A 302 7.86 -11.47 -24.22
C GLU A 302 6.66 -12.25 -24.72
N GLU A 303 6.72 -12.78 -25.94
CA GLU A 303 5.63 -13.57 -26.51
C GLU A 303 5.39 -14.88 -25.73
N GLY A 304 6.46 -15.49 -25.20
CA GLY A 304 6.37 -16.65 -24.31
C GLY A 304 5.60 -16.33 -23.02
N VAL A 305 6.01 -15.28 -22.31
CA VAL A 305 5.36 -14.82 -21.07
C VAL A 305 3.92 -14.40 -21.33
N LYS A 306 3.67 -13.65 -22.42
CA LYS A 306 2.33 -13.22 -22.83
C LYS A 306 1.40 -14.42 -23.07
N LYS A 307 1.83 -15.43 -23.82
CA LYS A 307 1.03 -16.65 -24.06
C LYS A 307 0.71 -17.38 -22.76
N ALA A 308 1.68 -17.50 -21.86
CA ALA A 308 1.48 -18.15 -20.56
C ALA A 308 0.47 -17.39 -19.69
N LEU A 309 0.59 -16.06 -19.62
CA LEU A 309 -0.35 -15.21 -18.86
C LEU A 309 -1.75 -15.22 -19.44
N VAL A 310 -1.90 -15.08 -20.77
CA VAL A 310 -3.22 -15.13 -21.42
C VAL A 310 -3.90 -16.45 -21.12
N LYS A 311 -3.17 -17.58 -21.23
CA LYS A 311 -3.71 -18.88 -20.88
C LYS A 311 -4.12 -18.95 -19.40
N ALA A 312 -3.25 -18.50 -18.48
CA ALA A 312 -3.55 -18.53 -17.05
C ALA A 312 -4.78 -17.68 -16.69
N ILE A 313 -4.94 -16.50 -17.31
CA ILE A 313 -6.10 -15.61 -17.14
C ILE A 313 -7.37 -16.25 -17.69
N CYS A 314 -7.32 -16.85 -18.89
CA CYS A 314 -8.47 -17.53 -19.48
C CYS A 314 -8.91 -18.77 -18.70
N ASP A 315 -7.99 -19.40 -17.97
CA ASP A 315 -8.28 -20.55 -17.11
C ASP A 315 -8.80 -20.14 -15.71
N GLU A 316 -8.88 -18.84 -15.38
CA GLU A 316 -9.44 -18.38 -14.09
C GLU A 316 -10.96 -18.64 -14.04
N PRO A 317 -11.47 -19.35 -13.01
CA PRO A 317 -12.89 -19.63 -12.89
C PRO A 317 -13.71 -18.37 -12.61
N GLU A 318 -13.14 -17.42 -11.86
CA GLU A 318 -13.72 -16.11 -11.57
C GLU A 318 -12.59 -15.07 -11.63
N PRO A 319 -12.50 -14.26 -12.71
CA PRO A 319 -11.48 -13.24 -12.81
C PRO A 319 -11.70 -12.18 -11.73
N SER A 320 -10.61 -11.72 -11.12
CA SER A 320 -10.66 -10.65 -10.13
C SER A 320 -11.21 -9.34 -10.73
N PRO A 321 -11.66 -8.38 -9.91
CA PRO A 321 -12.12 -7.09 -10.40
C PRO A 321 -11.08 -6.32 -11.21
N MET A 322 -9.78 -6.55 -10.97
CA MET A 322 -8.71 -5.96 -11.78
C MET A 322 -8.65 -6.62 -13.15
N LEU A 323 -8.64 -7.96 -13.19
CA LEU A 323 -8.58 -8.71 -14.45
C LEU A 323 -9.80 -8.40 -15.32
N GLN A 324 -11.00 -8.33 -14.74
CA GLN A 324 -12.24 -7.95 -15.44
C GLN A 324 -12.18 -6.57 -16.12
N LYS A 325 -11.35 -5.64 -15.65
CA LYS A 325 -11.22 -4.30 -16.24
C LYS A 325 -10.26 -4.27 -17.44
N ILE A 326 -9.36 -5.25 -17.53
CA ILE A 326 -8.32 -5.31 -18.55
C ILE A 326 -8.56 -6.40 -19.61
N THR A 327 -9.53 -7.28 -19.37
CA THR A 327 -10.05 -8.29 -20.33
C THR A 327 -11.34 -7.80 -20.96
#